data_AF-A0A9P7EMB6-F1
#
_entry.id   AF-A0A9P7EMB6-F1
#
_cell.length_a   1.000
_cell.length_b   1.000
_cell.length_c   1.000
_cell.angle_alpha   90.00
_cell.angle_beta   90.00
_cell.angle_gamma   90.00
#
_symmetry.space_group_name_H-M   'P 1'
#
loop_
_entity.id
_entity.type
_entity.pdbx_description
1 polymer ?
#
loop_
_entity_poly.entity_id
_entity_poly.type
_entity_poly.pdbx_seq_one_letter_code
_entity_poly.pdbx_strand_id
1 'polypeptide(L)'
;MFRFTRPLLQQVTKKTTGIVGLAVHPNPLPELSNTYNSTLSVLASIPPTSVYRQGVEALTKHKLNIVQGANGDIASVEKQLDEGQIEESLDIANDELKLAENMLEWKAWEPLEEKPSPGQWEYFGNTASPTSS
;
A
#
# COMPACT_ATOMS: atom_id res chain seq x y z
N MET A 1 6.52 33.00 -41.72
CA MET A 1 6.32 31.57 -41.35
C MET A 1 6.88 31.36 -39.95
N PHE A 2 6.05 31.42 -38.92
CA PHE A 2 6.48 31.15 -37.54
C PHE A 2 6.37 29.66 -37.27
N ARG A 3 7.50 28.95 -37.33
CA ARG A 3 7.60 27.56 -36.87
C ARG A 3 7.66 27.58 -35.35
N PHE A 4 6.51 27.47 -34.70
CA PHE A 4 6.46 27.16 -33.26
C PHE A 4 6.99 25.74 -33.05
N THR A 5 8.28 25.62 -32.77
CA THR A 5 8.88 24.40 -32.26
C THR A 5 8.33 24.17 -30.85
N ARG A 6 7.33 23.29 -30.70
CA ARG A 6 7.17 22.53 -29.44
C ARG A 6 8.42 21.65 -29.35
N PRO A 7 9.22 21.76 -28.28
CA PRO A 7 9.10 20.73 -27.25
C PRO A 7 9.57 21.21 -25.86
N LEU A 8 8.65 21.54 -24.94
CA LEU A 8 8.99 21.67 -23.51
C LEU A 8 7.84 21.14 -22.66
N LEU A 9 7.43 19.91 -22.93
CA LEU A 9 6.68 19.08 -21.98
C LEU A 9 7.20 17.66 -22.11
N GLN A 10 8.51 17.49 -21.89
CA GLN A 10 9.07 16.18 -21.62
C GLN A 10 9.42 16.19 -20.14
N GLN A 11 8.39 15.97 -19.30
CA GLN A 11 8.61 15.42 -17.98
C GLN A 11 9.55 14.22 -18.18
N VAL A 12 10.72 14.25 -17.54
CA VAL A 12 11.80 13.27 -17.73
C VAL A 12 11.20 11.89 -17.49
N THR A 13 10.82 11.23 -18.57
CA THR A 13 10.13 9.95 -18.55
C THR A 13 11.24 8.91 -18.49
N LYS A 14 11.22 8.08 -17.44
CA LYS A 14 12.19 6.99 -17.31
C LYS A 14 12.13 6.14 -18.58
N LYS A 15 13.29 5.77 -19.14
CA LYS A 15 13.34 4.91 -20.34
C LYS A 15 13.01 3.46 -20.02
N THR A 16 13.40 3.02 -18.83
CA THR A 16 13.19 1.67 -18.29
C THR A 16 13.30 1.73 -16.77
N THR A 17 12.59 0.85 -16.08
CA THR A 17 12.73 0.59 -14.64
C THR A 17 13.92 -0.32 -14.33
N GLY A 18 14.47 -1.03 -15.31
CA GLY A 18 15.54 -2.02 -15.10
C GLY A 18 15.06 -3.32 -14.42
N ILE A 19 13.77 -3.44 -14.12
CA ILE A 19 13.14 -4.62 -13.52
C ILE A 19 12.32 -5.33 -14.60
N VAL A 20 12.49 -6.65 -14.72
CA VAL A 20 11.74 -7.46 -15.70
C VAL A 20 10.27 -7.52 -15.30
N GLY A 21 9.38 -7.24 -16.25
CA GLY A 21 7.94 -7.29 -16.03
C GLY A 21 7.32 -6.02 -15.47
N LEU A 22 8.12 -5.04 -15.03
CA LEU A 22 7.65 -3.76 -14.51
C LEU A 22 7.76 -2.66 -15.58
N ALA A 23 6.63 -2.31 -16.20
CA ALA A 23 6.59 -1.26 -17.21
C ALA A 23 6.66 0.14 -16.59
N VAL A 24 7.32 1.08 -17.27
CA VAL A 24 7.35 2.49 -16.85
C VAL A 24 5.96 3.10 -17.00
N HIS A 25 5.48 3.73 -15.93
CA HIS A 25 4.18 4.39 -15.95
C HIS A 25 4.30 5.85 -16.44
N PRO A 26 3.46 6.32 -17.38
CA PRO A 26 3.60 7.66 -17.96
C PRO A 26 3.26 8.79 -16.98
N ASN A 27 2.36 8.55 -16.02
CA ASN A 27 1.97 9.56 -15.03
C ASN A 27 1.63 8.91 -13.67
N PRO A 28 2.65 8.52 -12.87
CA PRO A 28 2.46 7.68 -11.69
C PRO A 28 1.83 8.40 -10.49
N LEU A 29 2.11 9.71 -10.28
CA LEU A 29 1.69 10.41 -9.07
C LEU A 29 0.16 10.57 -8.94
N PRO A 30 -0.58 10.98 -9.99
CA PRO A 30 -2.04 11.05 -9.91
C PRO A 30 -2.66 9.67 -9.70
N GLU A 31 -2.12 8.64 -10.37
CA GLU A 31 -2.62 7.28 -10.23
C GLU A 31 -2.45 6.76 -8.80
N LEU A 32 -1.27 6.96 -8.22
CA LEU A 32 -0.97 6.56 -6.85
C LEU A 32 -1.79 7.34 -5.81
N SER A 33 -2.09 8.62 -6.06
CA SER A 33 -3.06 9.36 -5.25
C SER A 33 -4.47 8.78 -5.37
N ASN A 34 -4.91 8.40 -6.57
CA ASN A 34 -6.22 7.81 -6.79
C ASN A 34 -6.36 6.47 -6.08
N THR A 35 -5.36 5.58 -6.17
CA THR A 35 -5.37 4.29 -5.49
C THR A 35 -5.40 4.44 -3.96
N TYR A 36 -4.65 5.40 -3.40
CA TYR A 36 -4.74 5.70 -1.96
C TYR A 36 -6.11 6.25 -1.53
N ASN A 37 -6.74 7.10 -2.33
CA ASN A 37 -8.11 7.55 -2.01
C ASN A 37 -9.13 6.40 -2.09
N SER A 38 -8.97 5.51 -3.07
CA SER A 38 -9.80 4.30 -3.20
C SER A 38 -9.60 3.36 -2.01
N THR A 39 -8.36 3.10 -1.57
CA THR A 39 -8.09 2.27 -0.38
C THR A 39 -8.73 2.89 0.87
N LEU A 40 -8.60 4.20 1.10
CA LEU A 40 -9.25 4.88 2.22
C LEU A 40 -10.79 4.75 2.18
N SER A 41 -11.38 4.76 0.99
CA SER A 41 -12.82 4.52 0.80
C SER A 41 -13.22 3.09 1.20
N VAL A 42 -12.45 2.08 0.79
CA VAL A 42 -12.68 0.68 1.16
C VAL A 42 -12.53 0.49 2.67
N LEU A 43 -11.46 1.03 3.26
CA LEU A 43 -11.20 0.96 4.71
C LEU A 43 -12.31 1.60 5.55
N ALA A 44 -13.02 2.60 5.02
CA ALA A 44 -14.16 3.21 5.71
C ALA A 44 -15.28 2.21 6.03
N SER A 45 -15.40 1.14 5.24
CA SER A 45 -16.38 0.07 5.43
C SER A 45 -16.00 -0.93 6.53
N ILE A 46 -14.71 -0.98 6.93
CA ILE A 46 -14.21 -1.84 8.01
C ILE A 46 -14.48 -1.16 9.37
N PRO A 47 -14.77 -1.87 10.47
CA PRO A 47 -14.94 -1.23 11.78
C PRO A 47 -13.70 -0.46 12.27
N PRO A 48 -13.85 0.73 12.90
CA PRO A 48 -12.72 1.53 13.41
C PRO A 48 -11.96 0.85 14.57
N THR A 49 -12.57 -0.14 15.21
CA THR A 49 -11.94 -0.96 16.26
C THR A 49 -10.90 -1.93 15.71
N SER A 50 -10.93 -2.21 14.40
CA SER A 50 -9.96 -3.10 13.75
C SER A 50 -8.57 -2.50 13.76
N VAL A 51 -7.59 -3.26 14.30
CA VAL A 51 -6.18 -2.87 14.31
C VAL A 51 -5.64 -2.73 12.88
N TYR A 52 -6.08 -3.60 11.97
CA TYR A 52 -5.73 -3.53 10.56
C TYR A 52 -6.14 -2.18 9.95
N ARG A 53 -7.40 -1.77 10.14
CA ARG A 53 -7.89 -0.47 9.64
C ARG A 53 -7.08 0.69 10.18
N GLN A 54 -6.80 0.71 11.49
CA GLN A 54 -6.04 1.78 12.13
C GLN A 54 -4.61 1.89 11.57
N GLY A 55 -3.93 0.74 11.40
CA GLY A 55 -2.58 0.70 10.85
C GLY A 55 -2.53 1.16 9.41
N VAL A 56 -3.38 0.60 8.54
CA VAL A 56 -3.38 0.94 7.11
C VAL A 56 -3.84 2.37 6.88
N GLU A 57 -4.86 2.88 7.58
CA GLU A 57 -5.25 4.28 7.44
C GLU A 57 -4.11 5.25 7.79
N ALA A 58 -3.36 4.98 8.86
CA ALA A 58 -2.24 5.83 9.26
C ALA A 58 -1.13 5.83 8.19
N LEU A 59 -0.79 4.64 7.67
CA LEU A 59 0.21 4.48 6.61
C LEU A 59 -0.23 5.16 5.32
N THR A 60 -1.44 4.89 4.84
CA THR A 60 -1.96 5.46 3.59
C THR A 60 -2.07 6.99 3.66
N LYS A 61 -2.53 7.55 4.80
CA LYS A 61 -2.55 9.01 5.00
C LYS A 61 -1.14 9.61 4.99
N HIS A 62 -0.18 8.95 5.63
CA HIS A 62 1.21 9.40 5.61
C HIS A 62 1.79 9.41 4.19
N LYS A 63 1.61 8.33 3.44
CA LYS A 63 2.06 8.23 2.04
C LYS A 63 1.38 9.26 1.14
N LEU A 64 0.07 9.48 1.32
CA LEU A 64 -0.68 10.47 0.57
C LEU A 64 -0.18 11.90 0.85
N ASN A 65 0.19 12.22 2.08
CA ASN A 65 0.79 13.51 2.42
C ASN A 65 2.15 13.73 1.72
N ILE A 66 2.98 12.68 1.63
CA ILE A 66 4.26 12.72 0.89
C ILE A 66 4.01 13.04 -0.59
N VAL A 67 3.07 12.32 -1.21
CA VAL A 67 2.75 12.46 -2.63
C VAL A 67 2.19 13.85 -2.94
N GLN A 68 1.33 14.38 -2.07
CA GLN A 68 0.79 15.73 -2.19
C GLN A 68 1.85 16.82 -1.95
N GLY A 69 2.79 16.60 -1.04
CA GLY A 69 3.85 17.55 -0.71
C GLY A 69 4.93 17.70 -1.78
N ALA A 70 5.10 16.70 -2.65
CA ALA A 70 6.18 16.67 -3.63
C ALA A 70 5.98 17.55 -4.89
N ASN A 71 4.80 18.14 -5.10
CA ASN A 71 4.51 19.07 -6.20
C ASN A 71 4.95 18.58 -7.61
N GLY A 72 4.86 17.26 -7.86
CA GLY A 72 5.20 16.66 -9.14
C GLY A 72 6.65 16.15 -9.28
N ASP A 73 7.48 16.27 -8.24
CA ASP A 73 8.83 15.70 -8.23
C ASP A 73 8.83 14.23 -7.81
N ILE A 74 9.05 13.33 -8.78
CA ILE A 74 9.03 11.88 -8.55
C ILE A 74 10.21 11.43 -7.69
N ALA A 75 11.39 12.04 -7.85
CA ALA A 75 12.60 11.57 -7.15
C ALA A 75 12.55 11.85 -5.64
N SER A 76 11.95 12.98 -5.23
CA SER A 76 11.71 13.23 -3.81
C SER A 76 10.66 12.30 -3.21
N VAL A 77 9.61 11.94 -3.96
CA VAL A 77 8.61 10.96 -3.52
C VAL A 77 9.25 9.59 -3.28
N GLU A 78 10.03 9.08 -4.23
CA GLU A 78 10.72 7.79 -4.10
C GLU A 78 11.62 7.75 -2.86
N LYS A 79 12.38 8.83 -2.63
CA LYS A 79 13.24 8.94 -1.45
C LYS A 79 12.48 9.04 -0.13
N GLN A 80 11.32 9.69 -0.12
CA GLN A 80 10.51 9.86 1.08
C GLN A 80 9.68 8.61 1.42
N LEU A 81 9.22 7.88 0.40
CA LEU A 81 8.50 6.62 0.58
C LEU A 81 9.42 5.47 0.98
N ASP A 82 10.67 5.45 0.47
CA ASP A 82 11.67 4.39 0.74
C ASP A 82 11.20 2.98 0.34
N GLU A 83 10.43 2.90 -0.76
CA GLU A 83 9.81 1.68 -1.28
C GLU A 83 10.40 1.23 -2.64
N GLY A 84 11.56 1.77 -3.00
CA GLY A 84 12.17 1.55 -4.31
C GLY A 84 11.65 2.55 -5.36
N GLN A 85 11.33 2.06 -6.56
CA GLN A 85 10.81 2.90 -7.64
C GLN A 85 9.32 3.21 -7.48
N ILE A 86 8.87 4.34 -8.02
CA ILE A 86 7.47 4.75 -7.94
C ILE A 86 6.51 3.73 -8.56
N GLU A 87 6.97 2.99 -9.57
CA GLU A 87 6.22 1.90 -10.18
C GLU A 87 5.98 0.73 -9.19
N GLU A 88 6.99 0.37 -8.38
CA GLU A 88 6.85 -0.65 -7.33
C GLU A 88 5.89 -0.18 -6.24
N SER A 89 5.97 1.10 -5.85
CA SER A 89 5.02 1.71 -4.90
C SER A 89 3.56 1.67 -5.40
N LEU A 90 3.37 1.76 -6.71
CA LEU A 90 2.05 1.68 -7.34
C LEU A 90 1.51 0.25 -7.30
N ASP A 91 2.35 -0.76 -7.58
CA ASP A 91 1.98 -2.17 -7.43
C ASP A 91 1.63 -2.52 -5.98
N ILE A 92 2.45 -2.05 -5.02
CA ILE A 92 2.17 -2.20 -3.58
C ILE A 92 0.82 -1.56 -3.22
N ALA A 93 0.53 -0.36 -3.73
CA ALA A 93 -0.74 0.32 -3.48
C ALA A 93 -1.94 -0.44 -4.06
N ASN A 94 -1.78 -1.04 -5.25
CA ASN A 94 -2.82 -1.86 -5.88
C ASN A 94 -3.05 -3.17 -5.12
N ASP A 95 -1.98 -3.81 -4.64
CA ASP A 95 -2.10 -5.04 -3.87
C ASP A 95 -2.71 -4.79 -2.49
N GLU A 96 -2.40 -3.66 -1.86
CA GLU A 96 -3.07 -3.24 -0.62
C GLU A 96 -4.57 -2.97 -0.87
N LEU A 97 -4.94 -2.39 -2.01
CA LEU A 97 -6.36 -2.20 -2.36
C LEU A 97 -7.10 -3.54 -2.48
N LYS A 98 -6.53 -4.51 -3.21
CA LYS A 98 -7.11 -5.85 -3.31
C LYS A 98 -7.17 -6.54 -1.96
N LEU A 99 -6.13 -6.38 -1.13
CA LEU A 99 -6.10 -6.93 0.22
C LEU A 99 -7.23 -6.33 1.07
N ALA A 100 -7.43 -5.02 1.01
CA ALA A 100 -8.51 -4.35 1.74
C ALA A 100 -9.90 -4.83 1.30
N GLU A 101 -10.09 -5.10 -0.01
CA GLU A 101 -11.32 -5.72 -0.54
C GLU A 101 -11.51 -7.14 -0.01
N ASN A 102 -10.47 -7.98 -0.02
CA ASN A 102 -10.53 -9.34 0.53
C ASN A 102 -10.77 -9.34 2.05
N MET A 103 -10.21 -8.38 2.78
CA MET A 103 -10.41 -8.23 4.22
C MET A 103 -11.88 -7.96 4.57
N LEU A 104 -12.67 -7.35 3.68
CA LEU A 104 -14.12 -7.21 3.86
C LEU A 104 -14.84 -8.56 3.83
N GLU A 105 -14.38 -9.49 3.00
CA GLU A 105 -14.91 -10.85 2.94
C GLU A 105 -14.46 -11.69 4.13
N TRP A 106 -13.16 -11.65 4.46
CA TRP A 106 -12.55 -12.50 5.50
C TRP A 106 -12.87 -12.07 6.93
N LYS A 107 -13.17 -10.78 7.16
CA LYS A 107 -13.51 -10.21 8.46
C LYS A 107 -12.53 -10.61 9.58
N ALA A 108 -11.23 -10.55 9.30
CA ALA A 108 -10.17 -10.98 10.22
C ALA A 108 -10.10 -10.21 11.56
N TRP A 109 -10.93 -9.17 11.75
CA TRP A 109 -11.10 -8.47 13.01
C TRP A 109 -12.10 -9.15 13.97
N GLU A 110 -12.81 -10.18 13.52
CA GLU A 110 -13.67 -10.98 14.38
C GLU A 110 -12.84 -11.88 15.30
N PRO A 111 -13.38 -12.29 16.46
CA PRO A 111 -12.71 -13.25 17.32
C PRO A 111 -12.40 -14.57 16.60
N LEU A 112 -11.37 -15.27 17.07
CA LEU A 112 -10.93 -16.53 16.50
C LEU A 112 -12.09 -17.54 16.36
N GLU A 113 -12.29 -18.06 15.15
CA GLU A 113 -13.35 -19.02 14.84
C GLU A 113 -13.17 -20.34 15.58
N GLU A 114 -11.94 -20.88 15.59
CA GLU A 114 -11.60 -22.13 16.26
C GLU A 114 -10.43 -21.95 17.23
N LYS A 115 -10.66 -22.26 18.51
CA LYS A 115 -9.58 -22.28 19.51
C LYS A 115 -8.68 -23.51 19.27
N PRO A 116 -7.35 -23.37 19.42
CA PRO A 116 -6.45 -24.50 19.25
C PRO A 116 -6.73 -25.59 20.28
N SER A 117 -6.53 -26.85 19.86
CA SER A 117 -6.56 -27.99 20.79
C SER A 117 -5.48 -27.85 21.88
N PRO A 118 -5.72 -28.32 23.11
CA PRO A 118 -4.69 -28.35 24.15
C PRO A 118 -3.45 -29.11 23.65
N GLY A 119 -2.27 -28.53 23.83
CA GLY A 119 -1.01 -29.12 23.35
C GLY A 119 -0.63 -28.84 21.89
N GLN A 120 -1.50 -28.23 21.07
CA GLN A 120 -1.23 -27.97 19.64
C GLN A 120 0.03 -27.13 19.41
N TRP A 121 0.28 -26.15 20.30
CA TRP A 121 1.43 -25.24 20.24
C TRP A 121 2.47 -25.54 21.32
N GLU A 122 2.39 -26.72 21.96
CA GLU A 122 3.42 -27.19 22.90
C GLU A 122 4.55 -27.85 22.10
N TYR A 123 5.70 -27.18 22.07
CA TYR A 123 6.92 -27.71 21.47
C TYR A 123 7.71 -28.56 22.48
N PHE A 124 8.57 -29.45 21.97
CA PHE A 124 9.39 -30.32 22.81
C PHE A 124 10.18 -29.54 23.87
N GLY A 125 10.00 -29.90 25.15
CA GLY A 125 10.76 -29.35 26.28
C GLY A 125 10.13 -28.18 27.04
N ASN A 126 8.92 -27.72 26.68
CA ASN A 126 8.26 -26.60 27.37
C ASN A 126 6.87 -27.02 27.90
N THR A 127 6.74 -27.27 29.21
CA THR A 127 5.47 -27.64 29.88
C THR A 127 4.69 -26.42 30.36
N ALA A 128 4.60 -25.37 29.54
CA ALA A 128 3.89 -24.15 29.87
C ALA A 128 2.51 -24.15 29.19
N SER A 129 1.53 -24.78 29.84
CA SER A 129 0.14 -24.72 29.42
C SER A 129 -0.37 -23.27 29.55
N PRO A 130 -1.00 -22.68 28.53
CA PRO A 130 -1.55 -21.34 28.64
C PRO A 130 -2.84 -21.42 29.49
N THR A 131 -2.76 -20.99 30.74
CA THR A 131 -3.93 -20.87 31.62
C THR A 131 -4.84 -19.77 31.08
N SER A 132 -6.03 -20.12 30.61
CA SER A 132 -7.10 -19.18 30.29
C SER A 132 -7.73 -18.66 31.58
N SER A 133 -7.55 -17.37 31.89
CA SER A 133 -8.43 -16.62 32.81
C SER A 133 -9.44 -15.81 32.01
#